data_AF-A0A963Y1R3-F1
#
_entry.id   AF-A0A963Y1R3-F1
#
_cell.length_a   1.000
_cell.length_b   1.000
_cell.length_c   1.000
_cell.angle_alpha   90.00
_cell.angle_beta   90.00
_cell.angle_gamma   90.00
#
_symmetry.space_group_name_H-M   'P 1'
#
loop_
_entity.id
_entity.type
_entity.pdbx_description
1 polymer ?
#
loop_
_entity_poly.entity_id
_entity_poly.type
_entity_poly.pdbx_seq_one_letter_code
_entity_poly.pdbx_strand_id
1 'polypeptide(L)'
;MPDGADWQLVPEASSLSFQSIKNQSIIESSKFKVVSGAITPAGLATIRINLDSVDTNVDLRDVRMRFLLFETFQYPEAIITAGIDLTSVQDIAVVRRKTISLPYSLNLHGNTKAAAADVVVTMLSDDMISVSAAAPIVVATNDFDMSDGIKKLEEAAGVSIVPSASISFDFVFRQINARGPGTNLKKRDDDGPASVAEEKQPQASAQPKQATTAKPAAQPKAEPATQAPQPAAPSSNASASRSSMTLRCKMARYGSVPAGSVIKRLVPPSLTISINGSRASISGVTQSAQVSDTGDRVKIRYVGSLGDIGPTNVFMTFIPKTGFLSVNTRAQRSIPWEEDFPERAGKFVISGSCSRG
;
A
#
# COMPACT_ATOMS: atom_id res chain seq x y z
N MET A 1 -6.74 2.05 8.31
CA MET A 1 -5.97 2.89 9.24
C MET A 1 -6.20 2.37 10.66
N PRO A 2 -5.29 2.59 11.61
CA PRO A 2 -5.62 2.43 13.02
C PRO A 2 -6.58 3.54 13.45
N ASP A 3 -7.62 3.20 14.20
CA ASP A 3 -8.49 4.19 14.85
C ASP A 3 -7.74 4.83 16.03
N GLY A 4 -7.96 6.13 16.28
CA GLY A 4 -7.34 6.83 17.40
C GLY A 4 -5.90 7.31 17.16
N ALA A 5 -5.55 7.78 15.96
CA ALA A 5 -4.42 8.69 15.79
C ALA A 5 -4.76 10.09 16.34
N ASP A 6 -3.76 10.84 16.79
CA ASP A 6 -3.91 12.25 17.17
C ASP A 6 -3.29 13.21 16.15
N TRP A 7 -2.16 12.82 15.56
CA TRP A 7 -1.49 13.57 14.50
C TRP A 7 -1.43 12.73 13.23
N GLN A 8 -1.69 13.37 12.09
CA GLN A 8 -1.72 12.76 10.77
C GLN A 8 -0.73 13.49 9.85
N LEU A 9 0.16 12.74 9.20
CA LEU A 9 1.12 13.29 8.23
C LEU A 9 0.35 13.86 7.03
N VAL A 10 0.74 15.04 6.59
CA VAL A 10 0.20 15.82 5.46
C VAL A 10 1.10 15.56 4.23
N PRO A 11 0.72 14.66 3.29
CA PRO A 11 1.66 14.17 2.28
C PRO A 11 2.15 15.24 1.31
N GLU A 12 1.28 16.18 0.93
CA GLU A 12 1.59 17.29 0.02
C GLU A 12 2.52 18.35 0.62
N ALA A 13 2.69 18.36 1.95
CA ALA A 13 3.60 19.23 2.69
C ALA A 13 4.81 18.46 3.27
N SER A 14 4.98 17.18 2.91
CA SER A 14 6.02 16.30 3.45
C SER A 14 6.95 15.80 2.36
N SER A 15 8.21 15.53 2.72
CA SER A 15 9.22 15.02 1.79
C SER A 15 10.11 13.96 2.43
N LEU A 16 10.43 12.91 1.64
CA LEU A 16 11.46 11.93 1.96
C LEU A 16 12.39 11.81 0.75
N SER A 17 13.67 12.09 0.98
CA SER A 17 14.73 12.03 -0.01
C SER A 17 15.85 11.08 0.42
N PHE A 18 16.59 10.56 -0.55
CA PHE A 18 17.80 9.80 -0.30
C PHE A 18 18.86 10.14 -1.35
N GLN A 19 20.12 10.13 -0.94
CA GLN A 19 21.28 10.30 -1.80
C GLN A 19 22.08 9.00 -1.86
N SER A 20 22.37 8.56 -3.08
CA SER A 20 23.22 7.40 -3.38
C SER A 20 24.48 7.86 -4.10
N ILE A 21 25.62 7.23 -3.81
CA ILE A 21 26.90 7.52 -4.49
C ILE A 21 27.19 6.42 -5.50
N LYS A 22 27.44 6.79 -6.76
CA LYS A 22 27.97 5.88 -7.79
C LYS A 22 29.37 6.29 -8.25
N ASN A 23 30.13 5.33 -8.77
CA ASN A 23 31.51 5.51 -9.25
C ASN A 23 32.37 6.31 -8.26
N GLN A 24 32.20 6.01 -6.96
CA GLN A 24 32.87 6.62 -5.79
C GLN A 24 32.72 8.14 -5.60
N SER A 25 32.06 8.85 -6.51
CA SER A 25 32.16 10.32 -6.62
C SER A 25 30.89 11.03 -7.10
N ILE A 26 29.99 10.34 -7.80
CA ILE A 26 28.78 10.94 -8.37
C ILE A 26 27.64 10.73 -7.38
N ILE A 27 27.25 11.80 -6.69
CA ILE A 27 26.07 11.83 -5.81
C ILE A 27 24.81 12.00 -6.64
N GLU A 28 23.83 11.11 -6.47
CA GLU A 28 22.51 11.20 -7.11
C GLU A 28 21.41 11.32 -6.06
N SER A 29 20.58 12.36 -6.17
CA SER A 29 19.44 12.60 -5.28
C SER A 29 18.15 11.99 -5.85
N SER A 30 17.44 11.26 -5.00
CA SER A 30 16.17 10.56 -5.28
C SER A 30 15.17 10.80 -4.14
N LYS A 31 13.90 10.45 -4.35
CA LYS A 31 12.81 10.65 -3.37
C LYS A 31 11.76 9.54 -3.46
N PHE A 32 10.85 9.51 -2.49
CA PHE A 32 9.60 8.74 -2.57
C PHE A 32 8.41 9.69 -2.73
N LYS A 33 7.54 9.43 -3.71
CA LYS A 33 6.37 10.27 -4.04
C LYS A 33 5.16 10.02 -3.15
N VAL A 34 5.11 8.89 -2.43
CA VAL A 34 3.98 8.51 -1.57
C VAL A 34 4.52 8.06 -0.21
N VAL A 35 4.40 8.96 0.75
CA VAL A 35 4.65 8.73 2.18
C VAL A 35 3.35 9.02 2.93
N SER A 36 3.08 8.24 3.96
CA SER A 36 1.99 8.49 4.91
C SER A 36 2.48 8.21 6.32
N GLY A 37 1.79 8.74 7.33
CA GLY A 37 2.18 8.49 8.72
C GLY A 37 1.19 9.05 9.72
N ALA A 38 1.28 8.59 10.96
CA ALA A 38 0.43 9.02 12.06
C ALA A 38 1.18 8.91 13.40
N ILE A 39 0.73 9.66 14.40
CA ILE A 39 1.18 9.57 15.80
C ILE A 39 -0.06 9.37 16.67
N THR A 40 -0.06 8.37 17.55
CA THR A 40 -1.17 8.11 18.48
C THR A 40 -1.08 9.01 19.74
N PRO A 41 -2.18 9.17 20.51
CA PRO A 41 -2.15 9.81 21.83
C PRO A 41 -1.16 9.19 22.84
N ALA A 42 -0.62 8.00 22.57
CA ALA A 42 0.39 7.33 23.38
C ALA A 42 1.83 7.56 22.89
N GLY A 43 2.05 8.49 21.95
CA GLY A 43 3.37 8.82 21.40
C GLY A 43 3.93 7.82 20.39
N LEU A 44 3.17 6.78 20.00
CA LEU A 44 3.61 5.84 18.96
C LEU A 44 3.47 6.51 17.58
N ALA A 45 4.60 6.90 17.00
CA ALA A 45 4.71 7.34 15.62
C ALA A 45 4.87 6.14 14.69
N THR A 46 4.25 6.19 13.51
CA THR A 46 4.43 5.23 12.41
C THR A 46 4.44 5.97 11.08
N ILE A 47 5.48 5.79 10.27
CA ILE A 47 5.58 6.23 8.88
C ILE A 47 5.51 4.99 7.98
N ARG A 48 4.81 5.11 6.84
CA ARG A 48 4.78 4.13 5.75
C ARG A 48 5.22 4.79 4.45
N ILE A 49 6.24 4.22 3.84
CA ILE A 49 6.87 4.69 2.60
C ILE A 49 6.52 3.67 1.54
N ASN A 50 5.71 4.04 0.55
CA ASN A 50 5.38 3.15 -0.55
C ASN A 50 6.59 3.08 -1.50
N LEU A 51 7.23 1.91 -1.61
CA LEU A 51 8.49 1.76 -2.36
C LEU A 51 8.27 1.76 -3.88
N ASP A 52 7.05 1.45 -4.34
CA ASP A 52 6.62 1.62 -5.74
C ASP A 52 6.59 3.11 -6.17
N SER A 53 6.62 4.03 -5.21
CA SER A 53 6.59 5.49 -5.43
C SER A 53 7.98 6.13 -5.58
N VAL A 54 9.06 5.34 -5.66
CA VAL A 54 10.42 5.85 -5.90
C VAL A 54 10.48 6.78 -7.12
N ASP A 55 11.31 7.80 -7.01
CA ASP A 55 11.57 8.79 -8.04
C ASP A 55 13.05 9.14 -8.05
N THR A 56 13.73 8.74 -9.11
CA THR A 56 15.13 9.07 -9.38
C THR A 56 15.25 10.03 -10.57
N ASN A 57 14.13 10.63 -11.00
CA ASN A 57 13.96 11.40 -12.24
C ASN A 57 14.30 10.64 -13.54
N VAL A 58 14.40 9.30 -13.49
CA VAL A 58 14.76 8.44 -14.64
C VAL A 58 13.91 7.17 -14.62
N ASP A 59 12.86 7.11 -15.45
CA ASP A 59 11.86 6.04 -15.48
C ASP A 59 12.46 4.61 -15.48
N LEU A 60 13.51 4.35 -16.28
CA LEU A 60 14.16 3.04 -16.36
C LEU A 60 14.90 2.68 -15.05
N ARG A 61 15.45 3.66 -14.36
CA ARG A 61 16.05 3.46 -13.03
C ARG A 61 14.97 3.27 -11.97
N ASP A 62 13.88 4.03 -12.02
CA ASP A 62 12.73 3.81 -11.12
C ASP A 62 12.16 2.39 -11.27
N VAL A 63 12.07 1.86 -12.51
CA VAL A 63 11.75 0.44 -12.77
C VAL A 63 12.77 -0.49 -12.11
N ARG A 64 14.06 -0.31 -12.38
CA ARG A 64 15.13 -1.17 -11.83
C ARG A 64 15.20 -1.15 -10.30
N MET A 65 15.07 0.01 -9.67
CA MET A 65 15.02 0.15 -8.21
C MET A 65 13.88 -0.69 -7.61
N ARG A 66 12.70 -0.68 -8.22
CA ARG A 66 11.54 -1.44 -7.73
C ARG A 66 11.68 -2.95 -7.90
N PHE A 67 12.19 -3.41 -9.04
CA PHE A 67 12.26 -4.85 -9.34
C PHE A 67 13.55 -5.54 -8.86
N LEU A 68 14.68 -4.82 -8.79
CA LEU A 68 15.99 -5.41 -8.49
C LEU A 68 16.46 -5.15 -7.06
N LEU A 69 16.11 -3.99 -6.47
CA LEU A 69 16.64 -3.56 -5.17
C LEU A 69 15.60 -3.59 -4.05
N PHE A 70 14.44 -2.97 -4.24
CA PHE A 70 13.36 -2.96 -3.23
C PHE A 70 12.44 -4.18 -3.32
N GLU A 71 12.42 -4.86 -4.46
CA GLU A 71 11.53 -5.99 -4.77
C GLU A 71 10.07 -5.73 -4.36
N THR A 72 9.49 -4.64 -4.86
CA THR A 72 8.24 -4.06 -4.33
C THR A 72 7.00 -4.94 -4.44
N PHE A 73 7.06 -6.02 -5.23
CA PHE A 73 6.04 -7.06 -5.24
C PHE A 73 6.04 -7.93 -3.96
N GLN A 74 7.22 -8.12 -3.36
CA GLN A 74 7.41 -8.79 -2.07
C GLN A 74 7.33 -7.79 -0.90
N TYR A 75 7.99 -6.63 -1.07
CA TYR A 75 8.12 -5.60 -0.02
C TYR A 75 7.57 -4.25 -0.52
N PRO A 76 6.23 -4.06 -0.55
CA PRO A 76 5.61 -2.86 -1.14
C PRO A 76 5.79 -1.58 -0.30
N GLU A 77 6.09 -1.72 0.99
CA GLU A 77 6.32 -0.61 1.92
C GLU A 77 7.63 -0.80 2.69
N ALA A 78 8.30 0.32 3.01
CA ALA A 78 9.15 0.42 4.19
C ALA A 78 8.38 1.11 5.31
N ILE A 79 8.57 0.65 6.55
CA ILE A 79 7.80 1.11 7.71
C ILE A 79 8.79 1.59 8.78
N ILE A 80 8.61 2.82 9.25
CA ILE A 80 9.36 3.35 10.41
C ILE A 80 8.40 3.42 11.59
N THR A 81 8.80 2.89 12.75
CA THR A 81 8.06 3.07 14.01
C THR A 81 8.97 3.70 15.05
N ALA A 82 8.43 4.63 15.84
CA ALA A 82 9.19 5.29 16.91
C ALA A 82 8.30 5.56 18.13
N GLY A 83 8.86 5.39 19.33
CA GLY A 83 8.21 5.75 20.58
C GLY A 83 8.65 7.14 21.00
N ILE A 84 7.77 8.13 20.88
CA ILE A 84 8.01 9.49 21.35
C ILE A 84 7.70 9.53 22.85
N ASP A 85 8.70 9.83 23.68
CA ASP A 85 8.46 10.23 25.06
C ASP A 85 7.71 11.57 25.06
N LEU A 86 6.40 11.51 25.32
CA LEU A 86 5.54 12.68 25.39
C LEU A 86 6.00 13.68 26.46
N THR A 87 6.68 13.23 27.52
CA THR A 87 7.19 14.13 28.57
C THR A 87 8.32 15.03 28.05
N SER A 88 9.13 14.54 27.11
CA SER A 88 10.21 15.29 26.47
C SER A 88 9.75 16.43 25.54
N VAL A 89 8.49 16.42 25.09
CA VAL A 89 7.93 17.39 24.13
C VAL A 89 6.81 18.28 24.69
N GLN A 90 6.48 18.20 25.98
CA GLN A 90 5.41 18.99 26.62
C GLN A 90 5.55 20.51 26.43
N ASP A 91 6.80 21.00 26.36
CA ASP A 91 7.16 22.41 26.22
C ASP A 91 7.15 22.91 24.77
N ILE A 92 6.95 22.03 23.76
CA ILE A 92 7.10 22.37 22.34
C ILE A 92 6.20 23.52 21.89
N ALA A 93 4.99 23.64 22.47
CA ALA A 93 4.07 24.73 22.19
C ALA A 93 4.59 26.11 22.66
N VAL A 94 5.47 26.13 23.67
CA VAL A 94 6.08 27.34 24.25
C VAL A 94 7.42 27.64 23.60
N VAL A 95 8.33 26.66 23.49
CA VAL A 95 9.67 26.86 22.90
C VAL A 95 9.63 26.95 21.37
N ARG A 96 8.51 26.54 20.75
CA ARG A 96 8.22 26.46 19.29
C ARG A 96 9.17 25.60 18.46
N ARG A 97 10.38 25.30 18.91
CA ARG A 97 11.34 24.40 18.26
C ARG A 97 12.19 23.66 19.28
N LYS A 98 12.40 22.36 19.07
CA LYS A 98 13.23 21.49 19.94
C LYS A 98 13.91 20.40 19.14
N THR A 99 15.15 20.07 19.49
CA THR A 99 15.82 18.84 19.01
C THR A 99 15.62 17.76 20.05
N ILE A 100 15.19 16.56 19.62
CA ILE A 100 15.08 15.37 20.47
C ILE A 100 15.82 14.21 19.82
N SER A 101 16.47 13.37 20.62
CA SER A 101 17.05 12.11 20.13
C SER A 101 15.96 11.04 20.16
N LEU A 102 15.63 10.48 19.00
CA LEU A 102 14.49 9.59 18.82
C LEU A 102 14.94 8.18 18.43
N PRO A 103 14.83 7.19 19.35
CA PRO A 103 14.95 5.78 19.00
C PRO A 103 13.82 5.35 18.07
N TYR A 104 14.17 4.66 16.98
CA TYR A 104 13.22 4.16 16.00
C TYR A 104 13.60 2.76 15.51
N SER A 105 12.62 2.08 14.91
CA SER A 105 12.83 0.85 14.15
C SER A 105 12.46 1.09 12.69
N LEU A 106 13.32 0.65 11.78
CA LEU A 106 13.06 0.63 10.33
C LEU A 106 12.85 -0.82 9.90
N ASN A 107 11.70 -1.10 9.31
CA ASN A 107 11.46 -2.29 8.50
C ASN A 107 11.59 -1.94 7.02
N LEU A 108 12.45 -2.65 6.30
CA LEU A 108 12.78 -2.46 4.89
C LEU A 108 13.24 -3.80 4.30
N HIS A 109 12.75 -4.18 3.11
CA HIS A 109 13.10 -5.46 2.45
C HIS A 109 12.91 -6.68 3.39
N GLY A 110 11.80 -6.69 4.14
CA GLY A 110 11.48 -7.72 5.14
C GLY A 110 12.26 -7.62 6.47
N ASN A 111 13.50 -7.15 6.41
CA ASN A 111 14.41 -6.98 7.54
C ASN A 111 14.02 -5.81 8.45
N THR A 112 14.36 -5.92 9.74
CA THR A 112 14.03 -4.92 10.77
C THR A 112 15.26 -4.57 11.60
N LYS A 113 15.56 -3.27 11.74
CA LYS A 113 16.69 -2.75 12.53
C LYS A 113 16.25 -1.63 13.45
N ALA A 114 16.77 -1.62 14.67
CA ALA A 114 16.66 -0.50 15.59
C ALA A 114 17.84 0.47 15.41
N ALA A 115 17.57 1.76 15.50
CA ALA A 115 18.54 2.84 15.42
C ALA A 115 18.05 4.05 16.25
N ALA A 116 18.83 5.13 16.26
CA ALA A 116 18.41 6.42 16.80
C ALA A 116 18.82 7.53 15.83
N ALA A 117 18.03 8.60 15.78
CA ALA A 117 18.37 9.81 15.06
C ALA A 117 17.91 11.03 15.85
N ASP A 118 18.72 12.09 15.83
CA ASP A 118 18.31 13.39 16.33
C ASP A 118 17.35 14.03 15.31
N VAL A 119 16.18 14.43 15.77
CA VAL A 119 15.14 15.07 14.96
C VAL A 119 14.77 16.44 15.52
N VAL A 120 14.52 17.39 14.62
CA VAL A 120 14.11 18.75 14.94
C VAL A 120 12.60 18.84 14.79
N VAL A 121 11.90 19.03 15.90
CA VAL A 121 10.45 19.30 15.94
C VAL A 121 10.25 20.81 15.95
N THR A 122 9.35 21.32 15.11
CA THR A 122 9.02 22.75 15.00
C THR A 122 7.51 22.96 14.91
N MET A 123 6.95 23.78 15.79
CA MET A 123 5.56 24.25 15.71
C MET A 123 5.40 25.23 14.56
N LEU A 124 4.58 24.88 13.57
CA LEU A 124 4.20 25.77 12.45
C LEU A 124 2.95 26.57 12.80
N SER A 125 1.97 25.90 13.39
CA SER A 125 0.77 26.46 14.03
C SER A 125 0.44 25.62 15.26
N ASP A 126 -0.57 26.00 16.04
CA ASP A 126 -0.92 25.26 17.26
C ASP A 126 -1.56 23.89 16.96
N ASP A 127 -1.98 23.66 15.71
CA ASP A 127 -2.46 22.37 15.16
C ASP A 127 -1.47 21.68 14.21
N MET A 128 -0.26 22.22 13.98
CA MET A 128 0.65 21.71 12.94
C MET A 128 2.13 21.77 13.34
N ILE A 129 2.84 20.67 13.12
CA ILE A 129 4.29 20.54 13.34
C ILE A 129 5.03 20.12 12.07
N SER A 130 6.26 20.58 11.90
CA SER A 130 7.28 19.96 11.05
C SER A 130 8.20 19.11 11.95
N VAL A 131 8.61 17.96 11.43
CA VAL A 131 9.62 17.08 12.03
C VAL A 131 10.65 16.75 10.95
N SER A 132 11.87 17.25 11.08
CA SER A 132 12.97 16.98 10.16
C SER A 132 14.08 16.17 10.83
N ALA A 133 14.91 15.49 10.05
CA ALA A 133 16.19 15.00 10.57
C ALA A 133 17.11 16.19 10.94
N ALA A 134 17.88 16.08 12.03
CA ALA A 134 18.87 17.09 12.40
C ALA A 134 20.16 16.98 11.57
N ALA A 135 20.47 15.78 11.06
CA ALA A 135 21.55 15.48 10.12
C ALA A 135 21.12 14.31 9.20
N PRO A 136 21.75 14.12 8.03
CA PRO A 136 21.43 12.99 7.14
C PRO A 136 21.65 11.63 7.82
N ILE A 137 20.65 10.77 7.76
CA ILE A 137 20.67 9.43 8.38
C ILE A 137 21.26 8.44 7.38
N VAL A 138 22.36 7.77 7.71
CA VAL A 138 22.96 6.76 6.82
C VAL A 138 22.27 5.41 7.00
N VAL A 139 21.83 4.80 5.90
CA VAL A 139 21.26 3.44 5.84
C VAL A 139 22.19 2.58 4.98
N ALA A 140 22.77 1.52 5.55
CA ALA A 140 23.56 0.54 4.80
C ALA A 140 22.65 -0.52 4.18
N THR A 141 22.91 -0.94 2.94
CA THR A 141 22.05 -1.93 2.24
C THR A 141 22.23 -3.34 2.80
N ASN A 142 23.41 -3.63 3.35
CA ASN A 142 23.74 -4.92 3.95
C ASN A 142 22.96 -5.19 5.25
N ASP A 143 22.43 -4.16 5.90
CA ASP A 143 21.55 -4.32 7.07
C ASP A 143 20.16 -4.86 6.71
N PHE A 144 19.79 -4.83 5.42
CA PHE A 144 18.45 -5.19 4.96
C PHE A 144 18.47 -6.26 3.86
N ASP A 145 19.56 -7.02 3.72
CA ASP A 145 19.80 -8.04 2.68
C ASP A 145 19.72 -7.54 1.21
N MET A 146 19.71 -6.22 1.01
CA MET A 146 19.59 -5.58 -0.32
C MET A 146 20.89 -5.62 -1.15
N SER A 147 21.95 -6.26 -0.64
CA SER A 147 23.29 -6.33 -1.23
C SER A 147 23.31 -6.90 -2.65
N ASP A 148 22.53 -7.97 -2.91
CA ASP A 148 22.45 -8.56 -4.25
C ASP A 148 21.59 -7.72 -5.20
N GLY A 149 20.67 -6.91 -4.66
CA GLY A 149 19.95 -5.90 -5.42
C GLY A 149 20.85 -4.77 -5.90
N ILE A 150 21.87 -4.38 -5.10
CA ILE A 150 22.90 -3.43 -5.53
C ILE A 150 23.73 -4.00 -6.68
N LYS A 151 24.21 -5.25 -6.60
CA LYS A 151 24.95 -5.91 -7.71
C LYS A 151 24.14 -5.92 -9.00
N LYS A 152 22.86 -6.30 -8.93
CA LYS A 152 21.93 -6.29 -10.10
C LYS A 152 21.76 -4.89 -10.70
N LEU A 153 21.83 -3.82 -9.89
CA LEU A 153 21.82 -2.43 -10.38
C LEU A 153 23.16 -2.03 -11.02
N GLU A 154 24.28 -2.39 -10.42
CA GLU A 154 25.64 -2.18 -10.95
C GLU A 154 25.80 -2.84 -12.32
N GLU A 155 25.51 -4.14 -12.41
CA GLU A 155 25.53 -4.95 -13.65
C GLU A 155 24.64 -4.37 -14.74
N ALA A 156 23.38 -4.06 -14.41
CA ALA A 156 22.42 -3.57 -15.40
C ALA A 156 22.76 -2.17 -15.95
N ALA A 157 23.56 -1.38 -15.24
CA ALA A 157 23.88 0.01 -15.59
C ALA A 157 25.36 0.27 -15.96
N GLY A 158 26.26 -0.68 -15.73
CA GLY A 158 27.70 -0.49 -16.00
C GLY A 158 28.37 0.53 -15.08
N VAL A 159 27.97 0.53 -13.81
CA VAL A 159 28.46 1.46 -12.76
C VAL A 159 28.82 0.68 -11.51
N SER A 160 29.60 1.28 -10.61
CA SER A 160 29.66 0.81 -9.22
C SER A 160 28.86 1.71 -8.29
N ILE A 161 28.27 1.16 -7.24
CA ILE A 161 27.38 1.84 -6.28
C ILE A 161 27.89 1.61 -4.86
N VAL A 162 27.99 2.66 -4.06
CA VAL A 162 28.31 2.54 -2.63
C VAL A 162 27.10 1.87 -1.93
N PRO A 163 27.28 0.79 -1.14
CA PRO A 163 26.20 0.03 -0.50
C PRO A 163 25.59 0.75 0.73
N SER A 164 25.34 2.05 0.61
CA SER A 164 24.62 2.86 1.58
C SER A 164 23.97 4.08 0.91
N ALA A 165 22.93 4.60 1.55
CA ALA A 165 22.25 5.83 1.16
C ALA A 165 22.16 6.80 2.35
N SER A 166 22.32 8.10 2.08
CA SER A 166 22.08 9.16 3.07
C SER A 166 20.64 9.66 2.93
N ILE A 167 19.82 9.44 3.95
CA ILE A 167 18.39 9.77 3.98
C ILE A 167 18.21 11.18 4.56
N SER A 168 17.26 11.95 4.03
CA SER A 168 16.85 13.25 4.58
C SER A 168 15.37 13.49 4.38
N PHE A 169 14.68 13.94 5.42
CA PHE A 169 13.24 14.15 5.44
C PHE A 169 12.84 15.45 6.14
N ASP A 170 11.69 15.97 5.75
CA ASP A 170 10.87 16.90 6.52
C ASP A 170 9.42 16.41 6.43
N PHE A 171 8.81 16.13 7.58
CA PHE A 171 7.46 15.59 7.67
C PHE A 171 6.56 16.55 8.41
N VAL A 172 5.55 17.07 7.71
CA VAL A 172 4.52 17.92 8.31
C VAL A 172 3.37 17.04 8.81
N PHE A 173 3.00 17.22 10.07
CA PHE A 173 1.84 16.59 10.68
C PHE A 173 0.83 17.66 11.11
N ARG A 174 -0.46 17.35 10.96
CA ARG A 174 -1.58 18.12 11.53
C ARG A 174 -2.28 17.31 12.61
N GLN A 175 -2.71 17.95 13.69
CA GLN A 175 -3.57 17.34 14.69
C GLN A 175 -4.98 17.11 14.10
N ILE A 176 -5.52 15.90 14.28
CA ILE A 176 -6.86 15.54 13.77
C ILE A 176 -7.95 15.56 14.84
N ASN A 177 -7.59 15.58 16.14
CA ASN A 177 -8.54 15.73 17.25
C ASN A 177 -8.48 17.12 17.91
N ALA A 178 -8.18 18.17 17.14
CA ALA A 178 -8.31 19.55 17.60
C ALA A 178 -9.75 19.81 18.07
N ARG A 179 -9.95 19.93 19.39
CA ARG A 179 -11.27 20.08 20.03
C ARG A 179 -11.94 21.36 19.53
N GLY A 180 -12.99 21.21 18.73
CA GLY A 180 -13.71 22.34 18.12
C GLY A 180 -14.24 23.36 19.15
N PRO A 181 -14.27 24.66 18.81
CA PRO A 181 -14.75 25.70 19.71
C PRO A 181 -16.28 25.64 19.85
N GLY A 182 -16.74 25.13 20.99
CA GLY A 182 -18.15 24.92 21.31
C GLY A 182 -18.62 23.49 21.01
N THR A 183 -19.55 22.90 21.76
CA THR A 183 -20.34 23.42 22.88
C THR A 183 -20.62 22.34 23.93
N ASN A 184 -20.38 22.62 25.22
CA ASN A 184 -21.22 22.20 26.37
C ASN A 184 -20.60 22.65 27.72
N LEU A 185 -20.63 23.96 28.00
CA LEU A 185 -20.44 24.44 29.38
C LEU A 185 -21.79 24.37 30.11
N LYS A 186 -22.08 23.25 30.77
CA LYS A 186 -23.18 23.20 31.75
C LYS A 186 -22.75 23.85 33.07
N LYS A 187 -23.12 25.13 33.22
CA LYS A 187 -23.46 25.78 34.49
C LYS A 187 -24.99 25.86 34.55
N ARG A 188 -25.67 25.81 35.71
CA ARG A 188 -25.28 25.61 37.13
C ARG A 188 -26.20 24.48 37.68
N ASP A 189 -26.41 24.17 38.97
CA ASP A 189 -26.28 24.85 40.28
C ASP A 189 -25.61 23.87 41.27
N ASP A 190 -24.60 24.26 42.07
CA ASP A 190 -24.69 24.96 43.37
C ASP A 190 -25.55 24.22 44.43
N ASP A 191 -24.93 23.30 45.19
CA ASP A 191 -24.71 23.46 46.65
C ASP A 191 -23.73 22.42 47.24
N GLY A 192 -23.15 22.71 48.42
CA GLY A 192 -22.21 21.84 49.17
C GLY A 192 -22.81 21.25 50.47
N PRO A 193 -22.02 20.74 51.46
CA PRO A 193 -20.55 20.75 51.60
C PRO A 193 -19.95 19.32 51.87
N ALA A 194 -18.81 19.21 52.57
CA ALA A 194 -17.98 17.99 52.66
C ALA A 194 -17.78 17.38 54.07
N SER A 195 -17.43 16.09 54.11
CA SER A 195 -16.73 15.31 55.18
C SER A 195 -16.04 14.12 54.47
N VAL A 196 -14.76 13.74 54.61
CA VAL A 196 -13.81 13.61 55.74
C VAL A 196 -14.06 12.36 56.60
N ALA A 197 -12.99 11.57 56.81
CA ALA A 197 -12.80 10.42 57.74
C ALA A 197 -13.61 9.10 57.50
N GLU A 198 -13.16 7.89 57.90
CA GLU A 198 -11.79 7.33 58.12
C GLU A 198 -11.80 5.77 58.18
N GLU A 199 -10.64 5.16 57.92
CA GLU A 199 -10.13 3.78 58.19
C GLU A 199 -11.00 2.70 58.92
N LYS A 200 -11.14 1.48 58.33
CA LYS A 200 -10.56 0.22 58.90
C LYS A 200 -10.68 -1.10 58.11
N GLN A 201 -9.60 -1.88 58.22
CA GLN A 201 -9.48 -3.35 58.07
C GLN A 201 -9.35 -3.99 59.48
N PRO A 202 -9.22 -5.33 59.69
CA PRO A 202 -8.97 -6.45 58.76
C PRO A 202 -10.12 -7.52 58.88
N GLN A 203 -10.03 -8.86 58.85
CA GLN A 203 -8.93 -9.85 58.81
C GLN A 203 -9.45 -11.27 58.42
N ALA A 204 -8.59 -12.11 57.80
CA ALA A 204 -8.59 -13.59 57.84
C ALA A 204 -9.82 -14.39 57.28
N SER A 205 -9.73 -15.67 56.87
CA SER A 205 -8.60 -16.55 56.47
C SER A 205 -9.13 -17.84 55.78
N ALA A 206 -8.21 -18.77 55.43
CA ALA A 206 -8.42 -20.21 55.15
C ALA A 206 -8.92 -20.71 53.75
N GLN A 207 -7.97 -21.28 53.00
CA GLN A 207 -8.12 -22.47 52.12
C GLN A 207 -8.13 -23.77 53.00
N PRO A 208 -8.39 -25.03 52.53
CA PRO A 208 -8.04 -25.56 51.19
C PRO A 208 -8.87 -26.73 50.54
N LYS A 209 -8.51 -27.03 49.26
CA LYS A 209 -8.38 -28.37 48.59
C LYS A 209 -9.59 -29.30 48.26
N GLN A 210 -9.61 -29.69 46.95
CA GLN A 210 -9.78 -31.07 46.38
C GLN A 210 -11.18 -31.76 46.45
N ALA A 211 -11.59 -32.70 45.56
CA ALA A 211 -10.97 -33.38 44.39
C ALA A 211 -12.00 -33.89 43.33
N THR A 212 -11.51 -34.22 42.10
CA THR A 212 -11.89 -35.32 41.12
C THR A 212 -13.35 -35.85 41.00
N THR A 213 -13.91 -36.14 39.82
CA THR A 213 -13.56 -37.23 38.83
C THR A 213 -14.16 -36.94 37.42
N ALA A 214 -13.57 -37.31 36.26
CA ALA A 214 -13.51 -38.61 35.53
C ALA A 214 -14.89 -39.27 35.27
N LYS A 215 -15.25 -39.90 34.11
CA LYS A 215 -14.49 -40.68 33.08
C LYS A 215 -15.22 -40.66 31.67
N PRO A 216 -15.08 -41.58 30.66
CA PRO A 216 -14.40 -41.25 29.38
C PRO A 216 -15.07 -41.62 28.01
N ALA A 217 -14.43 -41.15 26.91
CA ALA A 217 -14.11 -41.81 25.61
C ALA A 217 -15.14 -42.57 24.74
N ALA A 218 -15.16 -42.27 23.42
CA ALA A 218 -14.62 -43.13 22.34
C ALA A 218 -14.76 -42.53 20.91
N GLN A 219 -13.97 -43.02 19.95
CA GLN A 219 -14.18 -42.95 18.47
C GLN A 219 -14.04 -44.37 17.90
N PRO A 220 -14.68 -44.72 16.76
CA PRO A 220 -13.89 -44.84 15.51
C PRO A 220 -14.62 -44.66 14.15
N LYS A 221 -13.84 -44.17 13.15
CA LYS A 221 -13.78 -44.55 11.72
C LYS A 221 -15.00 -44.51 10.75
N ALA A 222 -14.70 -43.92 9.58
CA ALA A 222 -14.99 -44.36 8.19
C ALA A 222 -16.25 -43.90 7.44
N GLU A 223 -16.03 -43.74 6.13
CA GLU A 223 -16.94 -43.38 5.00
C GLU A 223 -17.70 -44.61 4.45
N PRO A 224 -18.73 -44.51 3.55
CA PRO A 224 -18.75 -43.62 2.37
C PRO A 224 -20.09 -42.94 1.96
N ALA A 225 -19.94 -42.09 0.93
CA ALA A 225 -20.90 -41.32 0.13
C ALA A 225 -22.38 -41.76 -0.03
N THR A 226 -23.27 -40.75 -0.13
CA THR A 226 -24.48 -40.72 -0.99
C THR A 226 -24.88 -39.26 -1.28
N GLN A 227 -25.49 -38.97 -2.44
CA GLN A 227 -25.90 -37.62 -2.86
C GLN A 227 -27.31 -37.24 -2.36
N ALA A 228 -27.52 -35.94 -2.10
CA ALA A 228 -28.83 -35.32 -1.84
C ALA A 228 -28.90 -33.93 -2.53
N PRO A 229 -30.10 -33.38 -2.84
CA PRO A 229 -30.27 -32.62 -4.08
C PRO A 229 -30.14 -31.08 -3.98
N GLN A 230 -29.92 -30.45 -5.13
CA GLN A 230 -29.98 -29.00 -5.32
C GLN A 230 -31.42 -28.46 -5.16
N PRO A 231 -31.63 -27.32 -4.48
CA PRO A 231 -32.84 -26.53 -4.63
C PRO A 231 -32.91 -25.89 -6.02
N ALA A 232 -34.10 -25.85 -6.63
CA ALA A 232 -34.32 -25.23 -7.93
C ALA A 232 -34.27 -23.69 -7.86
N ALA A 233 -33.97 -23.04 -8.99
CA ALA A 233 -33.84 -21.59 -9.06
C ALA A 233 -35.20 -20.86 -9.10
N PRO A 234 -35.33 -19.70 -8.42
CA PRO A 234 -36.42 -18.77 -8.68
C PRO A 234 -36.15 -18.00 -9.98
N SER A 235 -36.80 -18.39 -11.07
CA SER A 235 -36.82 -17.59 -12.29
C SER A 235 -37.70 -16.35 -12.07
N SER A 236 -37.11 -15.16 -12.19
CA SER A 236 -37.85 -13.90 -12.25
C SER A 236 -37.26 -13.01 -13.34
N ASN A 237 -38.12 -12.56 -14.26
CA ASN A 237 -37.70 -11.78 -15.43
C ASN A 237 -37.46 -10.32 -15.05
N ALA A 238 -36.19 -9.92 -15.03
CA ALA A 238 -35.78 -8.53 -15.12
C ALA A 238 -35.18 -8.27 -16.51
N SER A 239 -36.04 -8.13 -17.53
CA SER A 239 -35.68 -7.77 -18.91
C SER A 239 -35.30 -6.29 -19.04
N ALA A 240 -34.33 -5.85 -18.24
CA ALA A 240 -33.67 -4.57 -18.45
C ALA A 240 -33.04 -4.56 -19.85
N SER A 241 -33.41 -3.60 -20.68
CA SER A 241 -32.91 -3.47 -22.06
C SER A 241 -31.39 -3.31 -22.04
N ARG A 242 -30.66 -4.37 -22.36
CA ARG A 242 -29.19 -4.36 -22.38
C ARG A 242 -28.71 -3.74 -23.68
N SER A 243 -28.69 -2.40 -23.68
CA SER A 243 -28.24 -1.56 -24.79
C SER A 243 -26.98 -2.14 -25.44
N SER A 244 -27.07 -2.43 -26.74
CA SER A 244 -25.87 -2.66 -27.55
C SER A 244 -25.01 -1.40 -27.52
N MET A 245 -23.71 -1.56 -27.28
CA MET A 245 -22.83 -0.43 -27.04
C MET A 245 -21.46 -0.67 -27.67
N THR A 246 -21.10 0.19 -28.62
CA THR A 246 -19.77 0.20 -29.23
C THR A 246 -18.89 1.24 -28.53
N LEU A 247 -17.75 0.78 -28.03
CA LEU A 247 -16.67 1.61 -27.48
C LEU A 247 -15.53 1.68 -28.47
N ARG A 248 -15.12 2.89 -28.84
CA ARG A 248 -13.89 3.15 -29.61
C ARG A 248 -12.83 3.65 -28.64
N CYS A 249 -11.83 2.80 -28.38
CA CYS A 249 -10.81 3.01 -27.35
C CYS A 249 -9.43 3.31 -27.95
N LYS A 250 -8.71 4.29 -27.38
CA LYS A 250 -7.33 4.65 -27.73
C LYS A 250 -6.45 4.58 -26.49
N MET A 251 -5.36 3.80 -26.54
CA MET A 251 -4.50 3.58 -25.38
C MET A 251 -3.55 4.76 -25.16
N ALA A 252 -3.49 5.27 -23.92
CA ALA A 252 -2.59 6.34 -23.54
C ALA A 252 -1.18 5.80 -23.30
N ARG A 253 -0.14 6.59 -23.59
CA ARG A 253 1.28 6.23 -23.42
C ARG A 253 1.71 4.89 -24.06
N TYR A 254 1.02 4.46 -25.12
CA TYR A 254 1.35 3.22 -25.84
C TYR A 254 2.73 3.24 -26.53
N GLY A 255 3.26 4.44 -26.83
CA GLY A 255 4.58 4.64 -27.43
C GLY A 255 5.76 4.31 -26.50
N SER A 256 5.59 4.44 -25.18
CA SER A 256 6.61 4.06 -24.18
C SER A 256 6.65 2.56 -23.87
N VAL A 257 5.80 1.75 -24.51
CA VAL A 257 5.94 0.29 -24.53
C VAL A 257 6.97 -0.07 -25.62
N PRO A 258 7.98 -0.95 -25.38
CA PRO A 258 9.03 -1.26 -26.35
C PRO A 258 8.54 -1.76 -27.72
N ALA A 259 9.38 -1.63 -28.76
CA ALA A 259 9.13 -2.33 -30.03
C ALA A 259 9.24 -3.86 -29.82
N GLY A 260 8.39 -4.65 -30.48
CA GLY A 260 8.41 -6.12 -30.39
C GLY A 260 7.70 -6.74 -29.17
N SER A 261 7.49 -6.01 -28.08
CA SER A 261 6.88 -6.47 -26.81
C SER A 261 5.59 -7.30 -27.02
N VAL A 262 5.45 -8.42 -26.32
CA VAL A 262 4.33 -9.37 -26.48
C VAL A 262 2.99 -8.73 -26.13
N ILE A 263 2.95 -7.83 -25.15
CA ILE A 263 1.71 -7.15 -24.72
C ILE A 263 1.01 -6.37 -25.85
N LYS A 264 1.77 -5.85 -26.84
CA LYS A 264 1.21 -5.18 -28.02
C LYS A 264 0.41 -6.10 -28.95
N ARG A 265 0.61 -7.42 -28.85
CA ARG A 265 -0.16 -8.44 -29.58
C ARG A 265 -1.48 -8.80 -28.88
N LEU A 266 -1.64 -8.46 -27.58
CA LEU A 266 -2.82 -8.79 -26.77
C LEU A 266 -3.78 -7.60 -26.59
N VAL A 267 -3.25 -6.38 -26.58
CA VAL A 267 -4.01 -5.11 -26.48
C VAL A 267 -3.46 -4.14 -27.54
N PRO A 268 -4.13 -3.95 -28.69
CA PRO A 268 -3.66 -3.05 -29.74
C PRO A 268 -3.78 -1.56 -29.37
N PRO A 269 -3.06 -0.64 -30.03
CA PRO A 269 -3.02 0.80 -29.67
C PRO A 269 -4.37 1.51 -29.80
N SER A 270 -5.26 0.96 -30.62
CA SER A 270 -6.65 1.34 -30.72
C SER A 270 -7.48 0.07 -30.92
N LEU A 271 -8.63 0.00 -30.24
CA LEU A 271 -9.50 -1.17 -30.26
C LEU A 271 -10.97 -0.74 -30.23
N THR A 272 -11.80 -1.49 -30.93
CA THR A 272 -13.26 -1.33 -30.90
C THR A 272 -13.85 -2.51 -30.14
N ILE A 273 -14.62 -2.24 -29.09
CA ILE A 273 -15.38 -3.23 -28.35
C ILE A 273 -16.85 -3.07 -28.70
N SER A 274 -17.50 -4.11 -29.22
CA SER A 274 -18.95 -4.14 -29.38
C SER A 274 -19.55 -5.04 -28.31
N ILE A 275 -20.28 -4.44 -27.36
CA ILE A 275 -20.97 -5.11 -26.27
C ILE A 275 -22.40 -5.41 -26.70
N ASN A 276 -22.85 -6.66 -26.47
CA ASN A 276 -24.24 -7.08 -26.65
C ASN A 276 -24.63 -8.01 -25.49
N GLY A 277 -25.47 -7.51 -24.59
CA GLY A 277 -25.87 -8.25 -23.39
C GLY A 277 -24.67 -8.58 -22.48
N SER A 278 -24.51 -9.85 -22.13
CA SER A 278 -23.41 -10.36 -21.31
C SER A 278 -22.16 -10.76 -22.13
N ARG A 279 -22.12 -10.47 -23.43
CA ARG A 279 -21.00 -10.80 -24.32
C ARG A 279 -20.42 -9.54 -24.97
N ALA A 280 -19.14 -9.59 -25.32
CA ALA A 280 -18.52 -8.61 -26.20
C ALA A 280 -17.61 -9.27 -27.24
N SER A 281 -17.50 -8.62 -28.40
CA SER A 281 -16.47 -8.86 -29.41
C SER A 281 -15.50 -7.68 -29.44
N ILE A 282 -14.21 -7.97 -29.61
CA ILE A 282 -13.14 -6.96 -29.63
C ILE A 282 -12.42 -7.06 -30.97
N SER A 283 -12.22 -5.94 -31.66
CA SER A 283 -11.51 -5.89 -32.94
C SER A 283 -10.11 -6.50 -32.84
N GLY A 284 -9.86 -7.57 -33.59
CA GLY A 284 -8.59 -8.31 -33.57
C GLY A 284 -8.49 -9.44 -32.54
N VAL A 285 -9.55 -9.74 -31.78
CA VAL A 285 -9.60 -10.87 -30.82
C VAL A 285 -10.71 -11.83 -31.22
N THR A 286 -10.37 -13.10 -31.47
CA THR A 286 -11.31 -14.14 -31.87
C THR A 286 -12.02 -14.84 -30.71
N GLN A 287 -11.50 -14.78 -29.47
CA GLN A 287 -12.19 -15.30 -28.30
C GLN A 287 -13.36 -14.40 -27.85
N SER A 288 -14.49 -15.01 -27.48
CA SER A 288 -15.65 -14.28 -26.96
C SER A 288 -15.41 -13.74 -25.54
N ALA A 289 -15.57 -12.43 -25.35
CA ALA A 289 -15.45 -11.81 -24.04
C ALA A 289 -16.76 -11.91 -23.25
N GLN A 290 -16.65 -12.11 -21.93
CA GLN A 290 -17.73 -12.02 -20.96
C GLN A 290 -17.85 -10.58 -20.45
N VAL A 291 -19.07 -10.10 -20.22
CA VAL A 291 -19.35 -8.73 -19.77
C VAL A 291 -20.20 -8.72 -18.51
N SER A 292 -19.79 -7.91 -17.54
CA SER A 292 -20.52 -7.58 -16.33
C SER A 292 -20.62 -6.05 -16.26
N ASP A 293 -21.82 -5.53 -16.51
CA ASP A 293 -22.14 -4.11 -16.44
C ASP A 293 -22.90 -3.83 -15.12
N THR A 294 -22.49 -2.78 -14.41
CA THR A 294 -23.13 -2.29 -13.18
C THR A 294 -23.53 -0.81 -13.28
N GLY A 295 -23.65 -0.26 -14.50
CA GLY A 295 -23.98 1.15 -14.78
C GLY A 295 -22.82 2.12 -14.54
N ASP A 296 -22.26 2.11 -13.33
CA ASP A 296 -21.07 2.89 -12.96
C ASP A 296 -19.76 2.32 -13.53
N ARG A 297 -19.73 1.01 -13.84
CA ARG A 297 -18.59 0.31 -14.40
C ARG A 297 -19.02 -0.80 -15.35
N VAL A 298 -18.32 -0.90 -16.47
CA VAL A 298 -18.41 -2.06 -17.38
C VAL A 298 -17.12 -2.87 -17.24
N LYS A 299 -17.23 -4.10 -16.73
CA LYS A 299 -16.13 -5.07 -16.64
C LYS A 299 -16.23 -6.04 -17.80
N ILE A 300 -15.14 -6.22 -18.54
CA ILE A 300 -15.04 -7.11 -19.69
C ILE A 300 -13.88 -8.07 -19.44
N ARG A 301 -14.10 -9.38 -19.60
CA ARG A 301 -13.07 -10.41 -19.44
C ARG A 301 -13.00 -11.29 -20.67
N TYR A 302 -11.81 -11.45 -21.25
CA TYR A 302 -11.53 -12.50 -22.23
C TYR A 302 -10.27 -13.27 -21.83
N VAL A 303 -10.09 -14.45 -22.44
CA VAL A 303 -8.82 -15.16 -22.45
C VAL A 303 -8.24 -14.99 -23.84
N GLY A 304 -7.05 -14.39 -23.94
CA GLY A 304 -6.23 -14.37 -25.15
C GLY A 304 -5.02 -15.29 -25.02
N SER A 305 -4.09 -15.22 -25.98
CA SER A 305 -2.81 -15.93 -25.92
C SER A 305 -1.64 -14.96 -26.10
N LEU A 306 -0.57 -15.13 -25.31
CA LEU A 306 0.65 -14.31 -25.34
C LEU A 306 1.84 -15.06 -25.96
N GLY A 307 1.63 -15.74 -27.09
CA GLY A 307 2.68 -16.57 -27.72
C GLY A 307 3.17 -17.65 -26.75
N ASP A 308 4.48 -17.69 -26.51
CA ASP A 308 5.17 -18.65 -25.63
C ASP A 308 4.63 -18.66 -24.18
N ILE A 309 4.11 -17.52 -23.69
CA ILE A 309 3.47 -17.40 -22.37
C ILE A 309 2.13 -18.16 -22.31
N GLY A 310 1.50 -18.39 -23.46
CA GLY A 310 0.25 -19.13 -23.58
C GLY A 310 -0.99 -18.37 -23.05
N PRO A 311 -2.01 -19.09 -22.55
CA PRO A 311 -3.33 -18.51 -22.25
C PRO A 311 -3.28 -17.49 -21.11
N THR A 312 -3.86 -16.32 -21.37
CA THR A 312 -3.79 -15.14 -20.49
C THR A 312 -5.16 -14.50 -20.36
N ASN A 313 -5.61 -14.28 -19.12
CA ASN A 313 -6.80 -13.49 -18.85
C ASN A 313 -6.49 -12.01 -19.07
N VAL A 314 -7.40 -11.32 -19.77
CA VAL A 314 -7.45 -9.87 -19.86
C VAL A 314 -8.73 -9.38 -19.17
N PHE A 315 -8.58 -8.42 -18.26
CA PHE A 315 -9.66 -7.79 -17.52
C PHE A 315 -9.67 -6.29 -17.86
N MET A 316 -10.64 -5.85 -18.64
CA MET A 316 -10.86 -4.43 -18.92
C MET A 316 -11.95 -3.89 -17.99
N THR A 317 -11.73 -2.71 -17.40
CA THR A 317 -12.73 -1.98 -16.61
C THR A 317 -12.89 -0.59 -17.18
N PHE A 318 -14.06 -0.33 -17.77
CA PHE A 318 -14.47 0.97 -18.30
C PHE A 318 -15.34 1.72 -17.27
N ILE A 319 -15.17 3.03 -17.17
CA ILE A 319 -15.94 3.93 -16.30
C ILE A 319 -16.71 4.92 -17.18
N PRO A 320 -18.03 4.72 -17.42
CA PRO A 320 -18.79 5.55 -18.36
C PRO A 320 -18.81 7.04 -18.03
N LYS A 321 -18.78 7.41 -16.75
CA LYS A 321 -18.78 8.80 -16.27
C LYS A 321 -17.52 9.60 -16.64
N THR A 322 -16.39 8.94 -16.91
CA THR A 322 -15.10 9.60 -17.19
C THR A 322 -14.48 9.21 -18.53
N GLY A 323 -15.08 8.26 -19.27
CA GLY A 323 -14.50 7.70 -20.48
C GLY A 323 -13.23 6.87 -20.25
N PHE A 324 -12.85 6.61 -18.99
CA PHE A 324 -11.59 5.96 -18.64
C PHE A 324 -11.67 4.44 -18.78
N LEU A 325 -10.64 3.84 -19.40
CA LEU A 325 -10.42 2.40 -19.45
C LEU A 325 -9.14 2.05 -18.68
N SER A 326 -9.25 1.08 -17.77
CA SER A 326 -8.12 0.34 -17.23
C SER A 326 -8.11 -1.08 -17.79
N VAL A 327 -6.95 -1.58 -18.19
CA VAL A 327 -6.75 -2.94 -18.70
C VAL A 327 -5.71 -3.65 -17.83
N ASN A 328 -6.06 -4.83 -17.33
CA ASN A 328 -5.18 -5.66 -16.51
C ASN A 328 -5.02 -7.08 -17.06
N THR A 329 -3.81 -7.64 -16.98
CA THR A 329 -3.50 -8.98 -17.50
C THR A 329 -3.08 -9.96 -16.40
N ARG A 330 -3.39 -11.25 -16.57
CA ARG A 330 -2.89 -12.34 -15.71
C ARG A 330 -2.78 -13.66 -16.50
N ALA A 331 -1.56 -14.18 -16.64
CA ALA A 331 -1.30 -15.50 -17.23
C ALA A 331 -2.03 -16.62 -16.46
N GLN A 332 -2.32 -17.75 -17.13
CA GLN A 332 -2.99 -18.91 -16.52
C GLN A 332 -2.06 -20.05 -16.09
N ARG A 333 -0.81 -20.07 -16.57
CA ARG A 333 0.23 -20.97 -16.07
C ARG A 333 1.10 -20.24 -15.04
N SER A 334 1.58 -20.98 -14.05
CA SER A 334 2.86 -20.68 -13.42
C SER A 334 3.98 -20.91 -14.43
N ILE A 335 4.89 -19.95 -14.54
CA ILE A 335 6.11 -20.06 -15.36
C ILE A 335 7.26 -20.36 -14.39
N PRO A 336 8.11 -21.37 -14.65
CA PRO A 336 9.31 -21.61 -13.84
C PRO A 336 10.26 -20.41 -13.83
N TRP A 337 11.03 -20.29 -12.75
CA TRP A 337 11.90 -19.13 -12.46
C TRP A 337 13.01 -18.91 -13.50
N GLU A 338 13.50 -19.97 -14.15
CA GLU A 338 14.70 -19.93 -15.01
C GLU A 338 14.44 -19.46 -16.46
N GLU A 339 13.21 -19.07 -16.81
CA GLU A 339 12.86 -18.50 -18.13
C GLU A 339 12.58 -16.98 -18.04
N ASP A 340 13.61 -16.25 -17.61
CA ASP A 340 13.57 -14.86 -17.15
C ASP A 340 13.21 -13.83 -18.26
N PHE A 341 12.17 -13.04 -18.01
CA PHE A 341 11.89 -11.72 -18.63
C PHE A 341 10.68 -11.09 -17.90
N PRO A 342 10.69 -9.78 -17.56
CA PRO A 342 9.53 -9.10 -16.95
C PRO A 342 8.28 -9.06 -17.85
N GLU A 343 8.41 -9.34 -19.15
CA GLU A 343 7.24 -9.52 -20.04
C GLU A 343 6.43 -10.80 -19.74
N ARG A 344 7.03 -11.80 -19.09
CA ARG A 344 6.43 -13.13 -18.86
C ARG A 344 5.66 -13.22 -17.55
N ALA A 345 6.10 -12.52 -16.50
CA ALA A 345 5.39 -12.43 -15.21
C ALA A 345 4.41 -11.23 -15.11
N GLY A 346 4.33 -10.39 -16.15
CA GLY A 346 3.74 -9.05 -16.06
C GLY A 346 2.22 -8.97 -15.79
N LYS A 347 1.86 -8.47 -14.61
CA LYS A 347 0.55 -7.86 -14.32
C LYS A 347 0.52 -6.45 -14.93
N PHE A 348 0.37 -6.35 -16.25
CA PHE A 348 0.31 -5.06 -16.93
C PHE A 348 -0.91 -4.25 -16.50
N VAL A 349 -0.73 -2.95 -16.34
CA VAL A 349 -1.83 -1.98 -16.13
C VAL A 349 -1.72 -0.93 -17.22
N ILE A 350 -2.53 -1.08 -18.27
CA ILE A 350 -2.61 -0.12 -19.37
C ILE A 350 -3.83 0.77 -19.13
N SER A 351 -3.70 2.07 -19.42
CA SER A 351 -4.82 3.01 -19.40
C SER A 351 -5.11 3.59 -20.78
N GLY A 352 -6.36 3.96 -21.01
CA GLY A 352 -6.79 4.59 -22.24
C GLY A 352 -8.09 5.37 -22.04
N SER A 353 -8.46 6.15 -23.05
CA SER A 353 -9.78 6.75 -23.16
C SER A 353 -10.62 5.99 -24.18
N CYS A 354 -11.91 5.85 -23.90
CA CYS A 354 -12.88 5.33 -24.86
C CYS A 354 -14.06 6.29 -25.01
N SER A 355 -14.49 6.49 -26.25
CA SER A 355 -15.76 7.12 -26.58
C SER A 355 -16.82 6.06 -26.86
N ARG A 356 -18.09 6.36 -26.55
CA ARG A 356 -19.21 5.72 -27.24
C ARG A 356 -19.17 6.22 -28.69
N GLY A 357 -19.36 5.32 -29.66
CA GLY A 357 -19.30 5.67 -31.08
C GLY A 357 -20.01 4.67 -31.96
#